data_AF-A0A927Y447-F1
#
_entry.id   AF-A0A927Y447-F1
#
_cell.length_a   1.000
_cell.length_b   1.000
_cell.length_c   1.000
_cell.angle_alpha   90.00
_cell.angle_beta   90.00
_cell.angle_gamma   90.00
#
_symmetry.space_group_name_H-M   'P 1'
#
loop_
_entity.id
_entity.type
_entity.pdbx_description
1 polymer ?
#
loop_
_entity_poly.entity_id
_entity_poly.type
_entity_poly.pdbx_seq_one_letter_code
_entity_poly.pdbx_strand_id
1 'polypeptide(L)'
;MKKRLLTFALAVACAFSLTACGGASSEEVTENDYMTAEEAVNTAASATQIYVIAASEDPSILSYFSQNMPAMTTVEDYTKFLKQQDTAETDAILAGVESYIDAKEELGSEVKIKTLDAVEGETPKYDAKVKIKGDEIVVNLTLEGNKVYKEGKTRTATQEVIITKNSISSISTTVDYELSEAVSTAGLNTLLGMGTVFCILILIAFCIWLMGVIVKAAQNAGKEKVSDVKAEAVDNTVADIITREEAADDSELVAVIAAAIAASEGTSTDGFVVRSIIRKA
;
A
#
# COMPACT_ATOMS: atom_id res chain seq x y z
N MET A 1 -25.36 -4.60 32.27
CA MET A 1 -23.93 -4.96 32.10
C MET A 1 -23.72 -6.21 31.24
N LYS A 2 -24.46 -7.32 31.45
CA LYS A 2 -24.33 -8.57 30.68
C LYS A 2 -24.50 -8.41 29.14
N LYS A 3 -25.44 -7.57 28.68
CA LYS A 3 -25.65 -7.34 27.24
C LYS A 3 -24.50 -6.60 26.55
N ARG A 4 -23.87 -5.62 27.23
CA ARG A 4 -22.71 -4.89 26.69
C ARG A 4 -21.42 -5.70 26.71
N LEU A 5 -21.28 -6.60 27.71
CA LEU A 5 -20.19 -7.57 27.77
C LEU A 5 -20.29 -8.60 26.63
N LEU A 6 -21.50 -9.04 26.30
CA LEU A 6 -21.76 -9.97 25.19
C LEU A 6 -21.43 -9.34 23.82
N THR A 7 -21.77 -8.07 23.62
CA THR A 7 -21.44 -7.35 22.38
C THR A 7 -19.94 -7.14 22.22
N PHE A 8 -19.22 -6.86 23.32
CA PHE A 8 -17.77 -6.75 23.31
C PHE A 8 -17.08 -8.11 23.06
N ALA A 9 -17.59 -9.19 23.66
CA ALA A 9 -17.08 -10.54 23.44
C ALA A 9 -17.32 -11.02 22.00
N LEU A 10 -18.46 -10.68 21.39
CA LEU A 10 -18.75 -10.99 19.99
C LEU A 10 -17.88 -10.18 19.03
N ALA A 11 -17.64 -8.89 19.31
CA ALA A 11 -16.75 -8.06 18.50
C ALA A 11 -15.28 -8.53 18.58
N VAL A 12 -14.83 -8.98 19.76
CA VAL A 12 -13.49 -9.57 19.95
C VAL A 12 -13.40 -10.93 19.26
N ALA A 13 -14.44 -11.77 19.30
CA ALA A 13 -14.48 -13.04 18.57
C ALA A 13 -14.45 -12.85 17.05
N CYS A 14 -15.13 -11.82 16.52
CA CYS A 14 -15.06 -11.46 15.11
C CYS A 14 -13.68 -10.94 14.69
N ALA A 15 -12.93 -10.31 15.60
CA ALA A 15 -11.55 -9.88 15.35
C ALA A 15 -10.57 -11.07 15.32
N PHE A 16 -10.83 -12.16 16.06
CA PHE A 16 -10.01 -13.37 16.05
C PHE A 16 -10.35 -14.34 14.90
N SER A 17 -11.56 -14.28 14.33
CA SER A 17 -11.93 -15.09 13.15
C SER A 17 -11.33 -14.59 11.83
N LEU A 18 -10.69 -13.42 11.81
CA LEU A 18 -10.00 -12.88 10.62
C LEU A 18 -8.54 -13.38 10.49
N THR A 19 -8.02 -14.14 11.46
CA THR A 19 -6.66 -14.73 11.41
C THR A 19 -6.68 -16.23 11.11
N ALA A 20 -7.65 -16.67 10.30
CA ALA A 20 -7.71 -18.04 9.79
C ALA A 20 -7.43 -18.07 8.27
N CYS A 21 -6.26 -17.55 7.88
CA CYS A 21 -5.59 -17.96 6.65
C CYS A 21 -4.25 -18.58 7.03
N GLY A 22 -4.32 -19.65 7.82
CA GLY A 22 -3.16 -20.37 8.32
C GLY A 22 -3.44 -21.86 8.27
N GLY A 23 -2.76 -22.55 7.35
CA GLY A 23 -2.61 -23.99 7.38
C GLY A 23 -3.68 -24.79 6.65
N ALA A 24 -3.88 -24.53 5.35
CA ALA A 24 -4.09 -25.68 4.47
C ALA A 24 -2.72 -26.32 4.28
N SER A 25 -2.51 -27.47 4.90
CA SER A 25 -1.45 -28.40 4.51
C SER A 25 -1.64 -28.66 3.02
N SER A 26 -0.86 -27.97 2.20
CA SER A 26 -0.82 -28.18 0.76
C SER A 26 -0.31 -29.60 0.54
N GLU A 27 -1.22 -30.47 0.12
CA GLU A 27 -0.87 -31.75 -0.50
C GLU A 27 0.17 -31.44 -1.59
N GLU A 28 1.36 -32.00 -1.43
CA GLU A 28 2.35 -32.07 -2.50
C GLU A 28 1.79 -33.00 -3.57
N VAL A 29 1.04 -32.42 -4.51
CA VAL A 29 0.71 -33.09 -5.75
C VAL A 29 1.96 -33.02 -6.61
N THR A 30 2.55 -34.17 -6.91
CA THR A 30 3.90 -34.30 -7.50
C THR A 30 3.93 -34.26 -9.03
N GLU A 31 2.79 -34.23 -9.70
CA GLU A 31 2.71 -34.50 -11.14
C GLU A 31 1.56 -33.75 -11.84
N ASN A 32 1.84 -33.22 -13.05
CA ASN A 32 0.88 -32.67 -14.01
C ASN A 32 1.13 -33.35 -15.37
N ASP A 33 0.15 -33.37 -16.26
CA ASP A 33 0.15 -34.13 -17.53
C ASP A 33 1.25 -33.74 -18.53
N TYR A 34 1.97 -32.64 -18.30
CA TYR A 34 2.97 -32.11 -19.23
C TYR A 34 4.32 -31.73 -18.62
N MET A 35 4.46 -31.74 -17.29
CA MET A 35 5.72 -31.38 -16.62
C MET A 35 5.73 -31.91 -15.18
N THR A 36 6.85 -32.46 -14.75
CA THR A 36 7.06 -32.90 -13.36
C THR A 36 7.34 -31.70 -12.43
N ALA A 37 7.14 -31.87 -11.12
CA ALA A 37 7.46 -30.83 -10.14
C ALA A 37 8.96 -30.44 -10.16
N GLU A 38 9.85 -31.40 -10.39
CA GLU A 38 11.30 -31.16 -10.47
C GLU A 38 11.68 -30.39 -11.73
N GLU A 39 11.14 -30.76 -12.89
CA GLU A 39 11.31 -30.00 -14.13
C GLU A 39 10.77 -28.57 -13.99
N ALA A 40 9.62 -28.39 -13.33
CA ALA A 40 9.06 -27.07 -13.07
C ALA A 40 10.00 -26.19 -12.24
N VAL A 41 10.58 -26.75 -11.18
CA VAL A 41 11.54 -26.06 -10.32
C VAL A 41 12.81 -25.71 -11.10
N ASN A 42 13.33 -26.62 -11.91
CA ASN A 42 14.52 -26.38 -12.71
C ASN A 42 14.30 -25.33 -13.81
N THR A 43 13.14 -25.34 -14.48
CA THR A 43 12.74 -24.32 -15.44
C THR A 43 12.63 -22.95 -14.78
N ALA A 44 11.93 -22.87 -13.64
CA ALA A 44 11.83 -21.64 -12.85
C ALA A 44 13.22 -21.12 -12.45
N ALA A 45 14.05 -21.97 -11.84
CA ALA A 45 15.38 -21.60 -11.37
C ALA A 45 16.29 -21.14 -12.51
N SER A 46 16.21 -21.78 -13.68
CA SER A 46 16.99 -21.39 -14.86
C SER A 46 16.60 -20.00 -15.36
N ALA A 47 15.30 -19.71 -15.47
CA ALA A 47 14.81 -18.39 -15.85
C ALA A 47 15.27 -17.31 -14.85
N THR A 48 15.18 -17.62 -13.56
CA THR A 48 15.61 -16.75 -12.46
C THR A 48 17.11 -16.46 -12.48
N GLN A 49 17.91 -17.50 -12.66
CA GLN A 49 19.36 -17.41 -12.49
C GLN A 49 20.01 -16.49 -13.52
N ILE A 50 19.45 -16.42 -14.74
CA ILE A 50 19.97 -15.54 -15.81
C ILE A 50 19.95 -14.07 -15.36
N TYR A 51 18.82 -13.56 -14.88
CA TYR A 51 18.73 -12.15 -14.47
C TYR A 51 19.33 -11.87 -13.10
N VAL A 52 19.36 -12.85 -12.19
CA VAL A 52 20.11 -12.73 -10.92
C VAL A 52 21.60 -12.53 -11.22
N ILE A 53 22.16 -13.30 -12.15
CA ILE A 53 23.55 -13.16 -12.57
C ILE A 53 23.77 -11.84 -13.33
N ALA A 54 22.90 -11.51 -14.27
CA ALA A 54 23.02 -10.28 -15.05
C ALA A 54 22.92 -9.00 -14.18
N ALA A 55 22.21 -9.09 -13.05
CA ALA A 55 22.09 -8.03 -12.06
C ALA A 55 23.17 -8.07 -10.98
N SER A 56 24.06 -9.06 -10.99
CA SER A 56 25.11 -9.19 -9.99
C SER A 56 26.11 -8.03 -10.07
N GLU A 57 26.57 -7.59 -8.91
CA GLU A 57 27.66 -6.61 -8.80
C GLU A 57 29.03 -7.28 -8.62
N ASP A 58 29.07 -8.62 -8.49
CA ASP A 58 30.31 -9.38 -8.32
C ASP A 58 31.04 -9.53 -9.67
N PRO A 59 32.24 -8.94 -9.82
CA PRO A 59 33.01 -9.02 -11.07
C PRO A 59 33.38 -10.44 -11.47
N SER A 60 33.55 -11.34 -10.49
CA SER A 60 33.86 -12.74 -10.76
C SER A 60 32.67 -13.43 -11.44
N ILE A 61 31.47 -13.28 -10.88
CA ILE A 61 30.22 -13.82 -11.43
C ILE A 61 29.96 -13.28 -12.84
N LEU A 62 30.11 -11.96 -13.04
CA LEU A 62 29.95 -11.34 -14.36
C LEU A 62 31.01 -11.82 -15.37
N SER A 63 32.24 -12.08 -14.92
CA SER A 63 33.29 -12.61 -15.81
C SER A 63 32.99 -14.04 -16.28
N TYR A 64 32.48 -14.91 -15.41
CA TYR A 64 32.03 -16.24 -15.79
C TYR A 64 30.83 -16.17 -16.74
N PHE A 65 29.89 -15.28 -16.47
CA PHE A 65 28.71 -15.10 -17.31
C PHE A 65 29.06 -14.62 -18.71
N SER A 66 29.87 -13.56 -18.82
CA SER A 66 30.33 -13.02 -20.12
C SER A 66 31.15 -14.00 -20.94
N GLN A 67 31.85 -14.95 -20.30
CA GLN A 67 32.61 -15.99 -21.02
C GLN A 67 31.68 -17.04 -21.63
N ASN A 68 30.57 -17.36 -20.96
CA ASN A 68 29.61 -18.38 -21.41
C ASN A 68 28.48 -17.80 -22.28
N MET A 69 28.11 -16.54 -22.06
CA MET A 69 27.10 -15.78 -22.82
C MET A 69 27.65 -14.39 -23.20
N PRO A 70 28.53 -14.30 -24.21
CA PRO A 70 29.21 -13.04 -24.55
C PRO A 70 28.29 -11.95 -25.11
N ALA A 71 27.08 -12.30 -25.54
CA ALA A 71 26.08 -11.37 -26.06
C ALA A 71 25.19 -10.75 -24.97
N MET A 72 25.36 -11.14 -23.70
CA MET A 72 24.47 -10.76 -22.60
C MET A 72 25.31 -10.60 -21.33
N THR A 73 25.64 -9.37 -20.95
CA THR A 73 26.53 -9.11 -19.80
C THR A 73 25.91 -8.21 -18.73
N THR A 74 24.80 -7.56 -19.05
CA THR A 74 24.05 -6.66 -18.16
C THR A 74 22.57 -7.02 -18.15
N VAL A 75 21.85 -6.57 -17.12
CA VAL A 75 20.39 -6.67 -17.09
C VAL A 75 19.77 -5.92 -18.28
N GLU A 76 20.34 -4.79 -18.68
CA GLU A 76 19.89 -4.04 -19.85
C GLU A 76 20.02 -4.84 -21.15
N ASP A 77 21.10 -5.60 -21.33
CA ASP A 77 21.27 -6.44 -22.51
C ASP A 77 20.30 -7.62 -22.50
N TYR A 78 20.08 -8.22 -21.33
CA TYR A 78 19.08 -9.28 -21.18
C TYR A 78 17.66 -8.80 -21.46
N THR A 79 17.25 -7.68 -20.87
CA THR A 79 15.91 -7.10 -21.08
C THR A 79 15.71 -6.68 -22.54
N LYS A 80 16.73 -6.17 -23.23
CA LYS A 80 16.66 -5.90 -24.69
C LYS A 80 16.47 -7.19 -25.50
N PHE A 81 17.20 -8.25 -25.16
CA PHE A 81 17.07 -9.54 -25.82
C PHE A 81 15.65 -10.11 -25.66
N LEU A 82 15.08 -10.06 -24.45
CA LEU A 82 13.70 -10.48 -24.19
C LEU A 82 12.69 -9.66 -25.02
N LYS A 83 12.85 -8.32 -25.04
CA LYS A 83 11.99 -7.43 -25.83
C LYS A 83 12.04 -7.67 -27.34
N GLN A 84 13.13 -8.22 -27.87
CA GLN A 84 13.23 -8.54 -29.30
C GLN A 84 12.41 -9.77 -29.70
N GLN A 85 12.14 -10.69 -28.77
CA GLN A 85 11.36 -11.88 -29.06
C GLN A 85 9.84 -11.61 -29.04
N ASP A 86 9.39 -10.61 -28.28
CA ASP A 86 8.00 -10.12 -28.26
C ASP A 86 6.96 -11.26 -28.07
N THR A 87 7.16 -12.04 -27.00
CA THR A 87 6.27 -13.15 -26.63
C THR A 87 5.68 -12.94 -25.23
N ALA A 88 4.52 -13.54 -24.97
CA ALA A 88 3.90 -13.52 -23.64
C ALA A 88 4.83 -14.09 -22.54
N GLU A 89 5.68 -15.07 -22.90
CA GLU A 89 6.68 -15.61 -21.98
C GLU A 89 7.77 -14.58 -21.65
N THR A 90 8.29 -13.88 -22.66
CA THR A 90 9.30 -12.84 -22.43
C THR A 90 8.74 -11.64 -21.67
N ASP A 91 7.45 -11.32 -21.83
CA ASP A 91 6.78 -10.30 -21.01
C ASP A 91 6.68 -10.72 -19.54
N ALA A 92 6.32 -11.98 -19.29
CA ALA A 92 6.30 -12.55 -17.94
C ALA A 92 7.70 -12.53 -17.30
N ILE A 93 8.74 -12.84 -18.07
CA ILE A 93 10.13 -12.77 -17.59
C ILE A 93 10.55 -11.33 -17.33
N LEU A 94 10.20 -10.37 -18.20
CA LEU A 94 10.49 -8.94 -18.01
C LEU A 94 9.85 -8.41 -16.73
N ALA A 95 8.58 -8.74 -16.47
CA ALA A 95 7.92 -8.39 -15.21
C ALA A 95 8.63 -9.03 -14.00
N GLY A 96 9.12 -10.26 -14.16
CA GLY A 96 9.96 -10.94 -13.16
C GLY A 96 11.27 -10.22 -12.88
N VAL A 97 11.95 -9.73 -13.93
CA VAL A 97 13.18 -8.94 -13.82
C VAL A 97 12.91 -7.64 -13.05
N GLU A 98 11.87 -6.90 -13.41
CA GLU A 98 11.48 -5.65 -12.73
C GLU A 98 11.19 -5.90 -11.24
N SER A 99 10.33 -6.88 -10.96
CA SER A 99 9.98 -7.25 -9.58
C SER A 99 11.19 -7.75 -8.77
N TYR A 100 12.14 -8.43 -9.42
CA TYR A 100 13.39 -8.84 -8.79
C TYR A 100 14.31 -7.65 -8.50
N ILE A 101 14.44 -6.68 -9.40
CA ILE A 101 15.26 -5.48 -9.17
C ILE A 101 14.75 -4.71 -7.95
N ASP A 102 13.43 -4.53 -7.85
CA ASP A 102 12.80 -3.88 -6.70
C ASP A 102 13.12 -4.65 -5.39
N ALA A 103 13.01 -5.98 -5.42
CA ALA A 103 13.36 -6.81 -4.27
C ALA A 103 14.87 -6.79 -3.96
N LYS A 104 15.74 -6.70 -4.97
CA LYS A 104 17.20 -6.71 -4.82
C LYS A 104 17.67 -5.54 -3.97
N GLU A 105 17.06 -4.36 -4.07
CA GLU A 105 17.38 -3.21 -3.20
C GLU A 105 17.27 -3.56 -1.71
N GLU A 106 16.32 -4.44 -1.36
CA GLU A 106 16.12 -4.98 -0.02
C GLU A 106 16.87 -6.29 0.25
N LEU A 107 17.37 -7.02 -0.73
CA LEU A 107 18.12 -8.26 -0.49
C LEU A 107 19.63 -8.03 -0.42
N GLY A 108 20.13 -6.98 -1.07
CA GLY A 108 21.56 -6.65 -1.10
C GLY A 108 22.23 -6.91 -2.45
N SER A 109 23.55 -6.75 -2.47
CA SER A 109 24.36 -6.86 -3.69
C SER A 109 24.53 -8.30 -4.16
N GLU A 110 24.46 -9.27 -3.25
CA GLU A 110 24.56 -10.69 -3.56
C GLU A 110 23.24 -11.37 -3.24
N VAL A 111 22.56 -11.82 -4.29
CA VAL A 111 21.34 -12.61 -4.20
C VAL A 111 21.58 -13.93 -4.91
N LYS A 112 21.14 -15.03 -4.30
CA LYS A 112 21.22 -16.37 -4.89
C LYS A 112 19.92 -17.11 -4.66
N ILE A 113 19.63 -18.06 -5.53
CA ILE A 113 18.57 -19.04 -5.27
C ILE A 113 19.08 -19.98 -4.19
N LYS A 114 18.32 -20.14 -3.11
CA LYS A 114 18.68 -21.01 -2.00
C LYS A 114 18.67 -22.47 -2.46
N THR A 115 19.72 -23.19 -2.11
CA THR A 115 19.87 -24.61 -2.39
C THR A 115 19.77 -25.43 -1.10
N LEU A 116 19.14 -26.60 -1.19
CA LEU A 116 18.98 -27.55 -0.08
C LEU A 116 20.18 -28.50 -0.01
N ASP A 117 20.61 -29.00 -1.17
CA ASP A 117 21.74 -29.90 -1.33
C ASP A 117 22.62 -29.36 -2.46
N ALA A 118 23.80 -28.87 -2.12
CA ALA A 118 24.81 -28.43 -3.09
C ALA A 118 25.91 -29.50 -3.16
N VAL A 119 25.82 -30.37 -4.16
CA VAL A 119 26.86 -31.36 -4.47
C VAL A 119 27.56 -30.94 -5.74
N GLU A 120 28.89 -30.85 -5.69
CA GLU A 120 29.71 -30.43 -6.83
C GLU A 120 29.57 -31.44 -7.99
N GLY A 121 29.10 -30.96 -9.15
CA GLY A 121 28.89 -31.78 -10.35
C GLY A 121 27.48 -32.37 -10.51
N GLU A 122 26.57 -32.13 -9.56
CA GLU A 122 25.15 -32.51 -9.67
C GLU A 122 24.26 -31.28 -9.92
N THR A 123 23.07 -31.50 -10.48
CA THR A 123 22.04 -30.47 -10.56
C THR A 123 21.64 -30.05 -9.14
N PRO A 124 21.78 -28.76 -8.78
CA PRO A 124 21.50 -28.31 -7.43
C PRO A 124 20.02 -28.48 -7.10
N LYS A 125 19.73 -28.97 -5.89
CA LYS A 125 18.35 -29.02 -5.39
C LYS A 125 18.00 -27.68 -4.78
N TYR A 126 16.99 -27.01 -5.32
CA TYR A 126 16.56 -25.68 -4.85
C TYR A 126 15.55 -25.77 -3.69
N ASP A 127 15.59 -24.79 -2.77
CA ASP A 127 14.56 -24.61 -1.74
C ASP A 127 13.33 -23.98 -2.39
N ALA A 128 12.43 -24.84 -2.86
CA ALA A 128 11.26 -24.48 -3.63
C ALA A 128 10.00 -25.17 -3.11
N LYS A 129 8.86 -24.48 -3.17
CA LYS A 129 7.53 -25.08 -2.92
C LYS A 129 6.71 -25.08 -4.20
N VAL A 130 6.24 -26.25 -4.61
CA VAL A 130 5.42 -26.41 -5.81
C VAL A 130 3.96 -26.60 -5.42
N LYS A 131 3.05 -25.92 -6.13
CA LYS A 131 1.61 -26.13 -6.03
C LYS A 131 1.03 -26.27 -7.43
N ILE A 132 0.25 -27.32 -7.66
CA ILE A 132 -0.43 -27.56 -8.93
C ILE A 132 -1.90 -27.14 -8.78
N LYS A 133 -2.39 -26.29 -9.69
CA LYS A 133 -3.76 -25.78 -9.73
C LYS A 133 -4.32 -25.95 -11.15
N GLY A 134 -4.87 -27.14 -11.43
CA GLY A 134 -5.34 -27.45 -12.79
C GLY A 134 -4.18 -27.38 -13.79
N ASP A 135 -4.29 -26.48 -14.77
CA ASP A 135 -3.28 -26.28 -15.82
C ASP A 135 -2.15 -25.31 -15.42
N GLU A 136 -2.10 -24.87 -14.16
CA GLU A 136 -1.04 -24.01 -13.63
C GLU A 136 -0.16 -24.74 -12.63
N ILE A 137 1.15 -24.59 -12.77
CA ILE A 137 2.15 -25.03 -11.81
C ILE A 137 2.77 -23.78 -11.20
N VAL A 138 2.56 -23.57 -9.90
CA VAL A 138 3.08 -22.45 -9.13
C VAL A 138 4.32 -22.90 -8.38
N VAL A 139 5.48 -22.40 -8.78
CA VAL A 139 6.78 -22.66 -8.15
C VAL A 139 7.16 -21.46 -7.30
N ASN A 140 7.37 -21.65 -6.01
CA ASN A 140 7.84 -20.64 -5.09
C ASN A 140 9.31 -20.91 -4.76
N LEU A 141 10.23 -20.22 -5.43
CA LEU A 141 11.67 -20.31 -5.17
C LEU A 141 12.03 -19.40 -3.99
N THR A 142 12.92 -19.87 -3.12
CA THR A 142 13.49 -19.03 -2.06
C THR A 142 14.77 -18.36 -2.56
N LEU A 143 14.82 -17.04 -2.50
CA LEU A 143 16.01 -16.23 -2.76
C LEU A 143 16.64 -15.80 -1.44
N GLU A 144 17.96 -15.93 -1.32
CA GLU A 144 18.74 -15.47 -0.18
C GLU A 144 19.56 -14.25 -0.56
N GLY A 145 19.38 -13.16 0.18
CA GLY A 145 20.20 -11.95 0.09
C GLY A 145 21.31 -11.91 1.14
N ASN A 146 22.32 -11.07 0.92
CA ASN A 146 23.41 -10.82 1.86
C ASN A 146 23.21 -9.59 2.76
N LYS A 147 22.21 -8.75 2.50
CA LYS A 147 21.98 -7.53 3.28
C LYS A 147 21.50 -7.89 4.67
N VAL A 148 22.28 -7.46 5.66
CA VAL A 148 21.99 -7.69 7.08
C VAL A 148 21.04 -6.62 7.59
N TYR A 149 19.96 -7.09 8.21
CA TYR A 149 18.92 -6.31 8.86
C TYR A 149 19.04 -6.39 10.38
N LYS A 150 18.05 -5.82 11.08
CA LYS A 150 17.98 -5.80 12.55
C LYS A 150 18.35 -7.16 13.14
N GLU A 151 19.14 -7.15 14.21
CA GLU A 151 19.61 -8.34 14.93
C GLU A 151 20.55 -9.27 14.14
N GLY A 152 21.17 -8.80 13.05
CA GLY A 152 22.19 -9.57 12.35
C GLY A 152 21.64 -10.62 11.37
N LYS A 153 20.34 -10.57 11.07
CA LYS A 153 19.68 -11.52 10.16
C LYS A 153 19.67 -11.00 8.72
N THR A 154 19.77 -11.89 7.75
CA THR A 154 19.51 -11.58 6.35
C THR A 154 18.03 -11.79 6.01
N ARG A 155 17.55 -11.14 4.95
CA ARG A 155 16.20 -11.37 4.42
C ARG A 155 16.23 -12.42 3.31
N THR A 156 15.13 -13.16 3.23
CA THR A 156 14.81 -13.96 2.05
C THR A 156 13.74 -13.26 1.22
N ALA A 157 13.60 -13.68 -0.01
CA ALA A 157 12.42 -13.36 -0.81
C ALA A 157 11.85 -14.65 -1.39
N THR A 158 10.53 -14.70 -1.52
CA THR A 158 9.85 -15.74 -2.26
C THR A 158 9.60 -15.24 -3.68
N GLN A 159 10.13 -15.95 -4.66
CA GLN A 159 9.83 -15.70 -6.07
C GLN A 159 8.80 -16.72 -6.57
N GLU A 160 7.62 -16.24 -6.93
CA GLU A 160 6.55 -17.02 -7.49
C GLU A 160 6.66 -17.03 -9.02
N VAL A 161 6.90 -18.21 -9.59
CA VAL A 161 6.89 -18.48 -11.02
C VAL A 161 5.68 -19.35 -11.33
N ILE A 162 4.78 -18.84 -12.17
CA ILE A 162 3.63 -19.61 -12.65
C ILE A 162 3.96 -20.14 -14.05
N ILE A 163 3.81 -21.44 -14.22
CA ILE A 163 4.10 -22.16 -15.46
C ILE A 163 2.81 -22.81 -15.94
N THR A 164 2.47 -22.55 -17.20
CA THR A 164 1.34 -23.20 -17.89
C THR A 164 1.87 -24.18 -18.93
N LYS A 165 1.00 -24.91 -19.60
CA LYS A 165 1.36 -25.91 -20.61
C LYS A 165 2.32 -25.41 -21.70
N ASN A 166 2.26 -24.12 -22.02
CA ASN A 166 2.95 -23.58 -23.19
C ASN A 166 4.20 -22.76 -22.85
N SER A 167 4.29 -22.19 -21.65
CA SER A 167 5.38 -21.30 -21.24
C SER A 167 5.25 -20.87 -19.78
N ILE A 168 6.26 -20.14 -19.29
CA ILE A 168 6.13 -19.28 -18.10
C ILE A 168 5.03 -18.23 -18.38
N SER A 169 4.08 -18.07 -17.45
CA SER A 169 2.98 -17.13 -17.57
C SER A 169 3.14 -15.88 -16.69
N SER A 170 3.83 -16.01 -15.55
CA SER A 170 4.14 -14.87 -14.68
C SER A 170 5.32 -15.17 -13.77
N ILE A 171 6.08 -14.14 -13.45
CA ILE A 171 7.11 -14.18 -12.42
C ILE A 171 6.92 -12.96 -11.52
N SER A 172 6.94 -13.16 -10.20
CA SER A 172 6.92 -12.06 -9.22
C SER A 172 7.78 -12.40 -8.03
N THR A 173 8.40 -11.39 -7.42
CA THR A 173 9.30 -11.53 -6.27
C THR A 173 8.76 -10.73 -5.10
N THR A 174 8.57 -11.38 -3.95
CA THR A 174 8.11 -10.74 -2.72
C THR A 174 9.15 -10.94 -1.63
N VAL A 175 9.60 -9.85 -1.01
CA VAL A 175 10.54 -9.89 0.13
C VAL A 175 9.82 -10.41 1.37
N ASP A 176 10.42 -11.40 2.04
CA ASP A 176 9.88 -11.99 3.25
C ASP A 176 10.29 -11.16 4.48
N TYR A 177 9.29 -10.63 5.20
CA TYR A 177 9.51 -9.97 6.49
C TYR A 177 9.21 -10.91 7.64
N GLU A 178 10.09 -10.94 8.63
CA GLU A 178 9.79 -11.65 9.88
C GLU A 178 8.56 -11.03 10.55
N LEU A 179 7.72 -11.87 11.16
CA LEU A 179 6.54 -11.42 11.90
C LEU A 179 6.88 -10.35 12.94
N SER A 180 8.02 -10.48 13.62
CA SER A 180 8.51 -9.51 14.60
C SER A 180 8.75 -8.12 13.98
N GLU A 181 9.38 -8.08 12.81
CA GLU A 181 9.67 -6.85 12.08
C GLU A 181 8.38 -6.23 11.51
N ALA A 182 7.55 -7.04 10.88
CA ALA A 182 6.27 -6.62 10.32
C ALA A 182 5.35 -6.04 11.40
N VAL A 183 5.21 -6.75 12.54
CA VAL A 183 4.40 -6.30 13.67
C VAL A 183 5.01 -5.09 14.37
N SER A 184 6.35 -5.02 14.50
CA SER A 184 7.02 -3.85 15.08
C SER A 184 6.79 -2.60 14.23
N THR A 185 6.90 -2.73 12.92
CA THR A 185 6.71 -1.63 11.96
C THR A 185 5.24 -1.18 11.94
N ALA A 186 4.30 -2.12 11.85
CA ALA A 186 2.87 -1.82 11.94
C ALA A 186 2.48 -1.22 13.30
N GLY A 187 3.10 -1.71 14.38
CA GLY A 187 2.91 -1.21 15.75
C GLY A 187 3.39 0.23 15.91
N LEU A 188 4.56 0.56 15.36
CA LEU A 188 5.07 1.94 15.35
C LEU A 188 4.14 2.89 14.60
N ASN A 189 3.64 2.47 13.43
CA ASN A 189 2.69 3.27 12.66
C ASN A 189 1.35 3.44 13.40
N THR A 190 0.89 2.40 14.09
CA THR A 190 -0.33 2.46 14.91
C THR A 190 -0.13 3.37 16.13
N LEU A 191 1.02 3.28 16.80
CA LEU A 191 1.34 4.13 17.94
C LEU A 191 1.47 5.60 17.52
N LEU A 192 2.11 5.87 16.39
CA LEU A 192 2.22 7.22 15.82
C LEU A 192 0.85 7.76 15.40
N GLY A 193 0.03 6.97 14.72
CA GLY A 193 -1.29 7.40 14.27
C GLY A 193 -2.30 7.55 15.41
N MET A 194 -2.58 6.45 16.12
CA MET A 194 -3.60 6.41 17.17
C MET A 194 -3.12 7.06 18.49
N GLY A 195 -1.85 6.93 18.82
CA GLY A 195 -1.30 7.47 20.06
C GLY A 195 -1.20 9.00 20.06
N THR A 196 -0.83 9.62 18.93
CA THR A 196 -0.77 11.10 18.84
C THR A 196 -2.16 11.72 18.97
N VAL A 197 -3.17 11.13 18.33
CA VAL A 197 -4.57 11.55 18.47
C VAL A 197 -5.01 11.44 19.93
N PHE A 198 -4.70 10.33 20.61
CA PHE A 198 -5.02 10.15 22.02
C PHE A 198 -4.34 11.19 22.93
N CYS A 199 -3.05 11.48 22.71
CA CYS A 199 -2.31 12.52 23.43
C CYS A 199 -2.91 13.93 23.22
N ILE A 200 -3.29 14.28 21.98
CA ILE A 200 -3.89 15.58 21.67
C ILE A 200 -5.23 15.74 22.38
N LEU A 201 -6.08 14.71 22.39
CA LEU A 201 -7.36 14.75 23.10
C LEU A 201 -7.20 14.95 24.61
N ILE A 202 -6.20 14.30 25.22
CA ILE A 202 -5.87 14.51 26.63
C ILE A 202 -5.43 15.96 26.88
N LEU A 203 -4.57 16.51 26.03
CA LEU A 203 -4.11 17.90 26.16
C LEU A 203 -5.26 18.90 26.02
N ILE A 204 -6.17 18.71 25.06
CA ILE A 204 -7.34 19.58 24.89
C ILE A 204 -8.26 19.50 26.12
N ALA A 205 -8.53 18.30 26.62
CA ALA A 205 -9.33 18.11 27.83
C ALA A 205 -8.68 18.80 29.04
N PHE A 206 -7.36 18.71 29.16
CA PHE A 206 -6.59 19.38 30.20
C PHE A 206 -6.64 20.92 30.07
N CYS A 207 -6.53 21.48 28.87
CA CYS A 207 -6.65 22.91 28.63
C CYS A 207 -8.04 23.46 29.00
N ILE A 208 -9.11 22.75 28.63
CA ILE A 208 -10.49 23.14 29.00
C ILE A 208 -10.67 23.09 30.51
N TRP A 209 -10.11 22.07 31.17
CA TRP A 209 -10.13 21.97 32.62
C TRP A 209 -9.42 23.15 33.31
N LEU A 210 -8.23 23.55 32.84
CA LEU A 210 -7.51 24.73 33.34
C LEU A 210 -8.29 26.02 33.14
N MET A 211 -8.87 26.24 31.96
CA MET A 211 -9.75 27.40 31.71
C MET A 211 -10.96 27.40 32.63
N GLY A 212 -11.55 26.23 32.92
CA GLY A 212 -12.64 26.08 33.88
C GLY A 212 -12.25 26.47 35.32
N VAL A 213 -11.01 26.17 35.75
CA VAL A 213 -10.48 26.60 37.04
C VAL A 213 -10.31 28.11 37.09
N ILE A 214 -9.77 28.73 36.04
CA ILE A 214 -9.58 30.18 35.94
C ILE A 214 -10.95 30.90 35.96
N VAL A 215 -11.94 30.42 35.20
CA VAL A 215 -13.30 30.99 35.18
C VAL A 215 -13.97 30.88 36.55
N LYS A 216 -13.86 29.74 37.25
CA LYS A 216 -14.38 29.59 38.61
C LYS A 216 -13.67 30.52 39.62
N ALA A 217 -12.36 30.67 39.51
CA ALA A 217 -11.60 31.59 40.35
C ALA A 217 -12.01 33.06 40.10
N ALA A 218 -12.21 33.44 38.83
CA ALA A 218 -12.69 34.77 38.45
C ALA A 218 -14.13 35.05 38.91
N GLN A 219 -15.04 34.07 38.82
CA GLN A 219 -16.42 34.20 39.32
C GLN A 219 -16.49 34.31 40.85
N ASN A 220 -15.58 33.65 41.57
CA ASN A 220 -15.49 33.76 43.02
C ASN A 220 -14.80 35.08 43.48
N ALA A 221 -13.96 35.68 42.63
CA ALA A 221 -13.36 36.99 42.87
C ALA A 221 -14.26 38.17 42.43
N GLY A 222 -15.18 37.95 41.48
CA GLY A 222 -16.06 38.95 40.90
C GLY A 222 -17.49 38.89 41.42
N LYS A 223 -17.72 39.20 42.70
CA LYS A 223 -19.03 39.69 43.17
C LYS A 223 -19.30 41.15 42.79
N GLU A 224 -18.42 41.80 42.04
CA GLU A 224 -18.68 43.10 41.42
C GLU A 224 -18.40 43.04 39.91
N LYS A 225 -19.46 43.28 39.13
CA LYS A 225 -19.44 43.87 37.77
C LYS A 225 -18.84 43.07 36.61
N VAL A 226 -19.54 42.02 36.14
CA VAL A 226 -19.33 41.49 34.77
C VAL A 226 -20.66 41.04 34.15
N SER A 227 -21.66 41.92 34.08
CA SER A 227 -22.88 41.66 33.30
C SER A 227 -22.92 42.38 31.95
N ASP A 228 -22.04 43.37 31.72
CA ASP A 228 -22.15 44.26 30.55
C ASP A 228 -21.36 43.78 29.32
N VAL A 229 -20.17 43.18 29.52
CA VAL A 229 -19.22 42.92 28.41
C VAL A 229 -19.63 41.75 27.51
N LYS A 230 -20.54 40.87 27.96
CA LYS A 230 -20.93 39.68 27.18
C LYS A 230 -21.98 39.98 26.10
N ALA A 231 -22.72 41.09 26.22
CA ALA A 231 -23.76 41.44 25.24
C ALA A 231 -23.16 42.07 23.97
N GLU A 232 -22.16 42.94 24.11
CA GLU A 232 -21.58 43.70 22.99
C GLU A 232 -20.73 42.84 22.02
N ALA A 233 -20.11 41.77 22.51
CA ALA A 233 -19.27 40.89 21.67
C ALA A 233 -20.08 39.91 20.80
N VAL A 234 -21.27 39.53 21.25
CA VAL A 234 -22.18 38.66 20.48
C VAL A 234 -22.90 39.45 19.38
N ASP A 235 -23.20 40.72 19.64
CA ASP A 235 -23.88 41.58 18.66
C ASP A 235 -22.98 41.97 17.48
N ASN A 236 -21.70 42.28 17.74
CA ASN A 236 -20.73 42.57 16.68
C ASN A 236 -20.44 41.37 15.76
N THR A 237 -20.43 40.15 16.32
CA THR A 237 -20.18 38.94 15.53
C THR A 237 -21.39 38.53 14.70
N VAL A 238 -22.61 38.78 15.18
CA VAL A 238 -23.84 38.58 14.38
C VAL A 238 -23.96 39.65 13.30
N ALA A 239 -23.59 40.91 13.58
CA ALA A 239 -23.58 41.97 12.59
C ALA A 239 -22.59 41.71 11.44
N ASP A 240 -21.37 41.25 11.72
CA ASP A 240 -20.35 40.92 10.72
C ASP A 240 -20.72 39.72 9.82
N ILE A 241 -21.52 38.78 10.34
CA ILE A 241 -22.02 37.63 9.56
C ILE A 241 -23.13 38.10 8.62
N ILE A 242 -24.02 39.00 9.06
CA ILE A 242 -25.11 39.55 8.25
C ILE A 242 -24.57 40.44 7.12
N THR A 243 -23.56 41.29 7.38
CA THR A 243 -22.92 42.11 6.33
C THR A 243 -22.14 41.29 5.31
N ARG A 244 -21.63 40.11 5.68
CA ARG A 244 -20.90 39.25 4.75
C ARG A 244 -21.82 38.39 3.88
N GLU A 245 -23.04 38.09 4.34
CA GLU A 245 -24.07 37.39 3.56
C GLU A 245 -24.81 38.33 2.59
N GLU A 246 -24.98 39.61 2.92
CA GLU A 246 -25.51 40.63 1.98
C GLU A 246 -24.51 41.09 0.90
N ALA A 247 -23.23 40.72 1.02
CA ALA A 247 -22.17 41.09 0.06
C ALA A 247 -21.88 40.00 -0.99
N ALA A 248 -22.73 38.98 -1.12
CA ALA A 248 -22.74 38.14 -2.31
C ALA A 248 -23.39 38.94 -3.45
N ASP A 249 -22.55 39.46 -4.35
CA ASP A 249 -23.01 40.12 -5.56
C ASP A 249 -23.67 39.07 -6.47
N ASP A 250 -24.98 38.86 -6.28
CA ASP A 250 -25.82 37.91 -7.05
C ASP A 250 -25.97 38.31 -8.53
N SER A 251 -25.14 39.22 -9.05
CA SER A 251 -25.15 39.70 -10.43
C SER A 251 -25.02 38.54 -11.44
N GLU A 252 -24.20 37.53 -11.14
CA GLU A 252 -24.09 36.30 -11.94
C GLU A 252 -25.39 35.48 -11.91
N LEU A 253 -26.02 35.35 -10.74
CA LEU A 253 -27.27 34.61 -10.58
C LEU A 253 -28.42 35.30 -11.33
N VAL A 254 -28.49 36.62 -11.22
CA VAL A 254 -29.47 37.47 -11.91
C VAL A 254 -29.29 37.39 -13.43
N ALA A 255 -28.05 37.41 -13.92
CA ALA A 255 -27.75 37.31 -15.34
C ALA A 255 -28.19 35.96 -15.93
N VAL A 256 -27.91 34.85 -15.23
CA VAL A 256 -28.31 33.50 -15.67
C VAL A 256 -29.84 33.35 -15.70
N ILE A 257 -30.54 33.87 -14.69
CA ILE A 257 -32.00 33.80 -14.62
C ILE A 257 -32.63 34.64 -15.75
N ALA A 258 -32.15 35.88 -15.96
CA ALA A 258 -32.65 36.75 -17.02
C ALA A 258 -32.40 36.15 -18.42
N ALA A 259 -31.21 35.59 -18.67
CA ALA A 259 -30.88 34.93 -19.93
C ALA A 259 -31.75 33.68 -20.19
N ALA A 260 -32.02 32.88 -19.16
CA ALA A 260 -32.88 31.71 -19.30
C ALA A 260 -34.33 32.08 -19.68
N ILE A 261 -34.88 33.13 -19.08
CA ILE A 261 -36.23 33.63 -19.40
C ILE A 261 -36.27 34.22 -20.81
N ALA A 262 -35.28 35.06 -21.16
CA ALA A 262 -35.12 35.63 -22.49
C ALA A 262 -35.06 34.55 -23.60
N ALA A 263 -34.30 33.47 -23.37
CA ALA A 263 -34.22 32.34 -24.28
C ALA A 263 -35.54 31.57 -24.41
N SER A 264 -36.29 31.40 -23.31
CA SER A 264 -37.58 30.70 -23.32
C SER A 264 -38.70 31.52 -23.97
N GLU A 265 -38.69 32.84 -23.82
CA GLU A 265 -39.71 33.74 -24.38
C GLU A 265 -39.31 34.32 -25.75
N GLY A 266 -38.09 34.06 -26.20
CA GLY A 266 -37.56 34.55 -27.48
C GLY A 266 -37.38 36.07 -27.54
N THR A 267 -37.12 36.70 -26.40
CA THR A 267 -37.03 38.17 -26.24
C THR A 267 -35.68 38.60 -25.66
N SER A 268 -35.38 39.89 -25.61
CA SER A 268 -34.13 40.43 -25.02
C SER A 268 -34.17 40.45 -23.48
N THR A 269 -33.01 40.40 -22.84
CA THR A 269 -32.85 40.46 -21.39
C THR A 269 -33.14 41.84 -20.78
N ASP A 270 -33.16 42.90 -21.60
CA ASP A 270 -33.21 44.31 -21.15
C ASP A 270 -34.49 44.70 -20.40
N GLY A 271 -35.54 43.87 -20.46
CA GLY A 271 -36.82 44.09 -19.76
C GLY A 271 -36.95 43.41 -18.41
N PHE A 272 -36.01 42.55 -18.00
CA PHE A 272 -36.16 41.71 -16.81
C PHE A 272 -35.45 42.30 -15.59
N VAL A 273 -36.14 42.31 -14.44
CA VAL A 273 -35.58 42.73 -13.14
C VAL A 273 -35.78 41.61 -12.13
N VAL A 274 -34.68 41.03 -11.66
CA VAL A 274 -34.68 39.94 -10.66
C VAL A 274 -34.36 40.54 -9.29
N ARG A 275 -35.17 40.24 -8.28
CA ARG A 275 -34.98 40.68 -6.89
C ARG A 275 -35.31 39.54 -5.92
N SER A 276 -34.58 39.45 -4.82
CA SER A 276 -34.90 38.51 -3.73
C SER A 276 -36.19 38.93 -3.02
N ILE A 277 -37.06 37.95 -2.70
CA ILE A 277 -38.30 38.18 -1.96
C ILE A 277 -38.31 37.25 -0.74
N ILE A 278 -38.38 37.85 0.46
CA ILE A 278 -38.53 37.13 1.72
C ILE A 278 -40.01 37.20 2.13
N ARG A 279 -40.70 36.05 2.15
CA ARG A 279 -42.07 35.97 2.68
C ARG A 279 -42.01 35.81 4.20
N LYS A 280 -42.69 36.70 4.94
CA LYS A 280 -42.92 36.50 6.37
C LYS A 280 -43.96 35.39 6.56
N ALA A 281 -43.62 34.40 7.38
CA ALA A 281 -44.56 33.40 7.90
C ALA A 281 -45.39 34.00 9.05
#